data_AF-A0A6N8FNK7-F1
#
_entry.id   AF-A0A6N8FNK7-F1
#
_cell.length_a   1.000
_cell.length_b   1.000
_cell.length_c   1.000
_cell.angle_alpha   90.00
_cell.angle_beta   90.00
_cell.angle_gamma   90.00
#
_symmetry.space_group_name_H-M   'P 1'
#
loop_
_entity.id
_entity.type
_entity.pdbx_description
1 polymer ?
#
loop_
_entity_poly.entity_id
_entity_poly.type
_entity_poly.pdbx_seq_one_letter_code
_entity_poly.pdbx_strand_id
1 'polypeptide(L)' 'MSPTNYSNFIDFLQKDLSLSAASIDVALRYREQNPGPLPMILWQYGLVTLDQLNQIYDWLESAVV' A
#
# COMPACT_ATOMS: atom_id res chain seq x y z
N MET A 1 -10.72 -2.87 -19.75
CA MET A 1 -10.77 -3.56 -18.44
C MET A 1 -9.40 -3.37 -17.81
N SER A 2 -9.22 -2.39 -16.93
CA SER A 2 -7.89 -2.06 -16.41
C SER A 2 -7.81 -2.33 -14.90
N PRO A 3 -7.70 -3.59 -14.44
CA PRO A 3 -7.30 -3.90 -13.06
C PRO A 3 -5.80 -3.65 -12.80
N THR A 4 -5.11 -2.86 -13.63
CA THR A 4 -3.65 -2.80 -13.71
C THR A 4 -2.97 -2.01 -12.57
N ASN A 5 -3.68 -1.16 -11.83
CA ASN A 5 -3.06 -0.35 -10.78
C ASN A 5 -2.82 -1.11 -9.46
N TYR A 6 -3.70 -2.07 -9.11
CA TYR A 6 -3.59 -2.73 -7.82
C TYR A 6 -2.42 -3.72 -7.78
N SER A 7 -2.23 -4.53 -8.83
CA SER A 7 -1.11 -5.47 -8.88
C SER A 7 0.25 -4.77 -8.90
N ASN A 8 0.37 -3.65 -9.63
CA ASN A 8 1.59 -2.85 -9.64
C ASN A 8 1.87 -2.20 -8.29
N PHE A 9 0.81 -1.75 -7.60
CA PHE A 9 0.93 -1.21 -6.25
C PHE A 9 1.46 -2.25 -5.27
N ILE A 10 0.93 -3.47 -5.31
CA ILE A 10 1.37 -4.57 -4.44
C ILE A 10 2.81 -4.98 -4.76
N ASP A 11 3.22 -4.99 -6.04
CA ASP A 11 4.60 -5.26 -6.44
C ASP A 11 5.57 -4.18 -5.93
N PHE A 12 5.18 -2.90 -6.00
CA PHE A 12 5.94 -1.79 -5.42
C PHE A 12 6.08 -1.93 -3.89
N LEU A 13 4.99 -2.25 -3.19
CA LEU A 13 5.03 -2.52 -1.74
C LEU A 13 6.02 -3.66 -1.41
N GLN A 14 6.05 -4.72 -2.20
CA GLN A 14 6.94 -5.86 -1.94
C GLN A 14 8.39 -5.61 -2.35
N LYS A 15 8.63 -4.91 -3.46
CA LYS A 15 9.99 -4.70 -4.00
C LYS A 15 10.66 -3.46 -3.45
N ASP A 16 10.03 -2.30 -3.58
CA ASP A 16 10.60 -1.02 -3.14
C ASP A 16 10.55 -0.88 -1.63
N LEU A 17 9.41 -1.24 -1.03
CA LEU A 17 9.20 -1.06 0.42
C LEU A 17 9.60 -2.30 1.22
N SER A 18 9.99 -3.40 0.56
CA SER A 18 10.36 -4.68 1.17
C SER A 18 9.29 -5.22 2.13
N LEU A 19 8.02 -4.91 1.86
CA LEU A 19 6.90 -5.42 2.67
C LEU A 19 6.69 -6.90 2.38
N SER A 20 6.54 -7.68 3.44
CA SER A 20 6.12 -9.08 3.30
C SER A 20 4.65 -9.15 2.87
N ALA A 21 4.31 -10.16 2.08
CA ALA A 21 2.92 -10.42 1.69
C ALA A 21 1.98 -10.54 2.92
N ALA A 22 2.49 -11.01 4.06
CA ALA A 22 1.74 -11.07 5.31
C ALA A 22 1.36 -9.68 5.83
N SER A 23 2.25 -8.69 5.72
CA SER A 23 1.98 -7.30 6.12
C SER A 23 0.86 -6.69 5.28
N ILE A 24 0.88 -6.97 3.98
CA ILE A 24 -0.12 -6.50 3.03
C ILE A 24 -1.47 -7.19 3.29
N ASP A 25 -1.48 -8.49 3.58
CA ASP A 25 -2.69 -9.26 3.93
C ASP A 25 -3.36 -8.71 5.19
N VAL A 26 -2.58 -8.35 6.22
CA VAL A 26 -3.11 -7.73 7.44
C VAL A 26 -3.81 -6.40 7.12
N ALA A 27 -3.18 -5.54 6.32
CA ALA A 27 -3.78 -4.26 5.93
C ALA A 27 -5.04 -4.44 5.08
N LEU A 28 -5.06 -5.45 4.20
CA LEU A 28 -6.20 -5.83 3.38
C LEU A 28 -7.41 -6.28 4.21
N ARG A 29 -7.20 -7.19 5.17
CA ARG A 29 -8.26 -7.66 6.09
C ARG A 29 -8.83 -6.52 6.92
N TYR A 30 -8.01 -5.55 7.29
CA TYR A 30 -8.48 -4.40 8.05
C TYR A 30 -9.30 -3.43 7.21
N ARG A 31 -8.94 -3.29 5.92
CA ARG A 31 -9.71 -2.49 4.97
C ARG A 31 -11.14 -2.99 4.79
N GLU A 32 -11.39 -4.29 4.96
CA GLU A 32 -12.74 -4.86 4.92
C GLU A 32 -13.60 -4.41 6.10
N GLN A 33 -12.99 -4.18 7.27
CA GLN A 33 -13.70 -3.74 8.49
C GLN A 33 -13.78 -2.22 8.61
N ASN A 34 -12.74 -1.51 8.13
CA ASN A 34 -12.66 -0.06 8.11
C ASN A 34 -12.28 0.39 6.70
N PRO A 35 -13.23 0.93 5.91
CA PRO A 35 -12.93 1.43 4.58
C PRO A 35 -12.06 2.69 4.68
N GLY A 36 -10.76 2.48 4.73
CA GLY A 36 -9.72 3.51 4.70
C GLY A 36 -8.72 3.27 3.56
N PRO A 37 -7.92 4.28 3.21
CA PRO A 37 -6.85 4.11 2.24
C PRO A 37 -5.77 3.17 2.80
N LEU A 38 -5.36 2.19 2.00
CA LEU A 38 -4.34 1.19 2.38
C LEU A 38 -3.04 1.79 2.96
N PRO A 39 -2.50 2.91 2.43
CA PRO A 39 -1.30 3.55 2.98
C PRO A 39 -1.45 3.96 4.45
N MET A 40 -2.60 4.52 4.82
CA MET A 40 -2.86 4.91 6.22
C MET A 40 -2.96 3.70 7.13
N ILE A 41 -3.58 2.61 6.66
CA ILE A 41 -3.66 1.36 7.42
C ILE A 41 -2.24 0.81 7.63
N LEU A 42 -1.43 0.72 6.58
CA LEU A 42 -0.04 0.26 6.71
C LEU A 42 0.75 1.08 7.75
N TRP A 43 0.58 2.40 7.78
CA TRP A 43 1.24 3.28 8.74
C TRP A 43 0.69 3.12 10.17
N GLN A 44 -0.62 3.01 10.34
CA GLN A 44 -1.26 2.79 11.65
C GLN A 44 -0.81 1.49 12.31
N TYR A 45 -0.51 0.47 11.50
CA TYR A 45 0.02 -0.81 11.97
C TYR A 45 1.54 -0.78 12.22
N GLY A 46 2.22 0.32 11.90
CA GLY A 46 3.68 0.40 11.94
C GLY A 46 4.38 -0.50 10.93
N LEU A 47 3.67 -0.91 9.87
CA LEU A 47 4.24 -1.73 8.78
C LEU A 47 5.10 -0.89 7.83
N VAL A 48 4.80 0.40 7.75
CA VAL A 48 5.57 1.39 6.98
C VAL A 48 5.92 2.58 7.85
N THR A 49 7.08 3.19 7.59
CA THR A 49 7.48 4.45 8.22
C THR A 49 6.83 5.64 7.51
N LEU A 50 6.95 6.84 8.09
CA LEU A 50 6.43 8.06 7.47
C LEU A 50 7.12 8.39 6.14
N ASP A 51 8.40 8.02 6.00
CA ASP A 51 9.17 8.15 4.75
C ASP A 51 8.62 7.22 3.65
N GLN A 52 8.44 5.94 4.00
CA GLN A 52 7.80 4.94 3.14
C GLN A 52 6.36 5.31 2.77
N LEU A 53 5.61 5.88 3.73
CA LEU A 53 4.27 6.40 3.49
C LEU A 53 4.29 7.50 2.43
N ASN A 54 5.23 8.45 2.51
CA ASN A 54 5.38 9.48 1.47
C ASN A 54 5.69 8.88 0.10
N GLN A 55 6.60 7.90 0.01
CA GLN A 55 6.89 7.21 -1.26
C GLN A 55 5.66 6.52 -1.85
N ILE A 56 4.81 5.92 -0.99
CA ILE A 56 3.54 5.32 -1.42
C ILE A 56 2.62 6.37 -2.04
N TYR A 57 2.48 7.53 -1.40
CA TYR A 57 1.65 8.62 -1.93
C TYR A 57 2.23 9.19 -3.23
N ASP A 58 3.53 9.42 -3.30
CA ASP A 58 4.24 9.88 -4.51
C ASP A 58 4.04 8.92 -5.68
N TRP A 59 4.18 7.61 -5.43
CA TRP A 59 3.93 6.58 -6.44
C TRP A 59 2.47 6.56 -6.89
N LEU A 60 1.52 6.70 -5.97
CA LEU A 60 0.09 6.76 -6.28
C LEU A 60 -0.27 7.98 -7.14
N GLU A 61 0.34 9.14 -6.89
CA GLU A 61 0.17 10.34 -7.72
C GLU A 61 0.81 10.15 -9.09
N SER A 62 2.01 9.57 -9.16
CA SER A 62 2.70 9.31 -10.42
C SER A 62 2.02 8.24 -11.28
N ALA A 63 1.24 7.32 -10.69
CA ALA A 63 0.51 6.29 -11.43
C ALA A 63 -0.83 6.78 -12.02
N VAL A 64 -1.24 8.01 -11.71
CA VAL A 64 -2.52 8.63 -12.12
C VAL A 64 -2.40 9.52 -13.38
N VAL A 65 -1.22 9.57 -14.01
CA VAL A 65 -0.95 10.41 -15.20
C VAL A 65 -1.07 9.69 -16.53
#